data_AF-A0AAD8QFW4-F1
#
_entry.id   AF-A0AAD8QFW4-F1
#
_cell.length_a   1.000
_cell.length_b   1.000
_cell.length_c   1.000
_cell.angle_alpha   90.00
_cell.angle_beta   90.00
_cell.angle_gamma   90.00
#
_symmetry.space_group_name_H-M   'P 1'
#
loop_
_entity.id
_entity.type
_entity.pdbx_description
1 polymer ?
#
loop_
_entity_poly.entity_id
_entity_poly.type
_entity_poly.pdbx_seq_one_letter_code
_entity_poly.pdbx_strand_id
1 'polypeptide(L)'
;MKTRSVAAATSECSTTPSDVVMTRVTSNGFSAANSTIPATQLAFNTSHVVILEELLTMRRTLEGISRRQEANDETVKASEMRMQELQPMPKRLDDIGSELNNQYSLAEDRIRRQEADLRILADKLIRSDEERLDLARKVEQLSTKISLQATQADSQDLSPTRVATKRKEEFVPLASESDKHPMPHAVVSDGPSTAVNPLPTRAHKKLKVESLKVSKRKISGFRKYVQASKSSYRKAPPKNSSDMKRFINRFIEGIEDKMISERLQKRLLKRFQSVIRESKSKRGPRSIVIEGNLHWDEICPLLDLASFSEDEDEEEN
;
A
#
# COMPACT_ATOMS: atom_id res chain seq x y z
N MET A 1 9.75 49.52 -23.67
CA MET A 1 9.03 50.82 -23.55
C MET A 1 8.23 50.73 -22.25
N LYS A 2 8.30 51.64 -21.27
CA LYS A 2 8.57 53.10 -21.26
C LYS A 2 9.51 53.45 -20.07
N THR A 3 10.15 54.62 -20.07
CA THR A 3 11.32 54.98 -19.23
C THR A 3 11.05 56.01 -18.13
N ARG A 4 12.06 56.23 -17.25
CA ARG A 4 12.28 57.38 -16.33
C ARG A 4 11.43 57.46 -15.04
N SER A 5 11.89 58.07 -13.94
CA SER A 5 13.19 58.72 -13.65
C SER A 5 13.54 58.77 -12.15
N VAL A 6 14.83 58.93 -11.85
CA VAL A 6 15.37 59.40 -10.56
C VAL A 6 15.25 60.93 -10.47
N ALA A 7 15.07 61.48 -9.26
CA ALA A 7 15.50 62.83 -8.90
C ALA A 7 15.84 62.92 -7.39
N ALA A 8 17.00 63.50 -7.08
CA ALA A 8 17.41 63.92 -5.74
C ALA A 8 18.01 65.34 -5.84
N ALA A 9 17.60 66.22 -4.94
CA ALA A 9 18.02 67.63 -4.75
C ALA A 9 17.20 68.18 -3.56
N THR A 10 17.61 69.12 -2.71
CA THR A 10 18.87 69.85 -2.42
C THR A 10 18.69 70.37 -0.98
N SER A 11 19.63 70.22 -0.05
CA SER A 11 20.74 71.17 0.19
C SER A 11 20.34 72.65 0.09
N GLU A 12 19.94 73.28 1.20
CA GLU A 12 20.18 74.70 1.42
C GLU A 12 20.79 74.94 2.81
N CYS A 13 21.89 75.68 2.81
CA CYS A 13 22.60 76.16 3.99
C CYS A 13 22.60 77.68 3.91
N SER A 14 22.20 78.37 4.97
CA SER A 14 22.35 79.82 5.07
C SER A 14 22.67 80.24 6.50
N THR A 15 23.57 81.23 6.58
CA THR A 15 24.29 81.67 7.78
C THR A 15 23.69 82.94 8.41
N THR A 16 23.60 82.94 9.75
CA THR A 16 23.96 84.01 10.75
C THR A 16 24.00 85.50 10.32
N PRO A 17 23.71 86.51 11.19
CA PRO A 17 24.34 86.62 12.54
C PRO A 17 23.60 87.43 13.65
N SER A 18 24.34 87.69 14.74
CA SER A 18 24.03 88.51 15.95
C SER A 18 23.01 87.92 16.94
N ASP A 19 23.17 88.10 18.26
CA ASP A 19 23.97 89.13 18.96
C ASP A 19 24.84 88.58 20.12
N VAL A 20 25.86 89.36 20.52
CA VAL A 20 26.86 89.01 21.53
C VAL A 20 26.45 89.52 22.91
N VAL A 21 26.21 88.61 23.87
CA VAL A 21 26.25 88.95 25.30
C VAL A 21 27.40 88.22 25.97
N MET A 22 28.50 88.96 26.11
CA MET A 22 29.75 88.51 26.73
C MET A 22 29.66 88.62 28.26
N THR A 23 29.01 87.66 28.94
CA THR A 23 29.03 87.58 30.40
C THR A 23 30.32 86.95 30.91
N ARG A 24 31.25 87.85 31.25
CA ARG A 24 32.56 87.68 31.89
C ARG A 24 32.60 86.53 32.93
N VAL A 25 33.38 85.50 32.66
CA VAL A 25 33.78 84.50 33.68
C VAL A 25 34.73 85.18 34.67
N THR A 26 34.35 85.24 35.96
CA THR A 26 35.26 85.67 37.04
C THR A 26 35.04 84.86 38.31
N SER A 27 36.16 84.57 38.98
CA SER A 27 36.34 83.97 40.31
C SER A 27 36.03 82.48 40.49
N ASN A 28 37.03 81.79 41.04
CA ASN A 28 36.92 80.43 41.56
C ASN A 28 36.06 80.43 42.83
N GLY A 29 35.12 79.50 42.90
CA GLY A 29 34.38 79.20 44.13
C GLY A 29 33.67 77.87 44.00
N PHE A 30 34.21 76.82 44.62
CA PHE A 30 33.49 75.57 44.88
C PHE A 30 32.43 75.84 45.96
N SER A 31 31.37 76.55 45.58
CA SER A 31 30.17 76.71 46.39
C SER A 31 29.20 75.62 45.96
N ALA A 32 28.80 74.77 46.91
CA ALA A 32 27.70 73.83 46.70
C ALA A 32 26.39 74.62 46.58
N ALA A 33 26.10 75.10 45.37
CA ALA A 33 24.84 75.76 45.08
C ALA A 33 23.71 74.75 45.22
N ASN A 34 22.79 74.99 46.16
CA ASN A 34 21.51 74.30 46.23
C ASN A 34 20.69 74.70 44.99
N SER A 35 20.93 74.02 43.88
CA SER A 35 20.26 74.26 42.60
C SER A 35 18.85 73.66 42.63
N THR A 36 17.95 74.28 43.39
CA THR A 36 16.53 73.95 43.40
C THR A 36 15.95 74.27 42.03
N ILE A 37 15.83 73.27 41.17
CA ILE A 37 15.19 73.40 39.86
C ILE A 37 13.74 73.88 40.10
N PRO A 38 13.28 74.98 39.47
CA PRO A 38 11.91 75.44 39.63
C PRO A 38 10.92 74.34 39.28
N ALA A 39 9.88 74.15 40.09
CA ALA A 39 8.92 73.05 39.93
C ALA A 39 8.26 73.01 38.53
N THR A 40 8.08 74.18 37.90
CA THR A 40 7.60 74.32 36.52
C THR A 40 8.57 73.75 35.49
N GLN A 41 9.88 73.99 35.65
CA GLN A 41 10.91 73.45 34.78
C GLN A 41 11.11 71.94 34.99
N LEU A 42 10.97 71.46 36.24
CA LEU A 42 10.95 70.03 36.53
C LEU A 42 9.75 69.34 35.87
N ALA A 43 8.53 69.89 36.03
CA ALA A 43 7.31 69.35 35.42
C ALA A 43 7.39 69.34 33.88
N PHE A 44 7.92 70.40 33.27
CA PHE A 44 8.15 70.49 31.83
C PHE A 44 9.13 69.42 31.31
N ASN A 45 10.27 69.25 32.00
CA ASN A 45 11.25 68.22 31.65
C ASN A 45 10.68 66.81 31.81
N THR A 46 9.96 66.53 32.90
CA THR A 46 9.27 65.24 33.13
C THR A 46 8.23 64.98 32.05
N SER A 47 7.45 65.98 31.64
CA SER A 47 6.47 65.85 30.55
C SER A 47 7.15 65.46 29.23
N HIS A 48 8.27 66.09 28.87
CA HIS A 48 9.04 65.69 27.68
C HIS A 48 9.59 64.27 27.77
N VAL A 49 10.06 63.81 28.94
CA VAL A 49 10.53 62.42 29.12
C VAL A 49 9.37 61.43 28.91
N VAL A 50 8.20 61.69 29.48
CA VAL A 50 7.00 60.84 29.30
C VAL A 50 6.56 60.80 27.83
N ILE A 51 6.53 61.94 27.13
CA ILE A 51 6.19 62.01 25.70
C ILE A 51 7.20 61.20 24.85
N LEU A 52 8.49 61.30 25.14
CA LEU A 52 9.53 60.53 24.44
C LEU A 52 9.40 59.01 24.71
N GLU A 53 9.07 58.62 25.94
CA GLU A 53 8.81 57.22 26.30
C GLU A 53 7.57 56.66 25.59
N GLU A 54 6.49 57.44 25.49
CA GLU A 54 5.28 57.08 24.76
C GLU A 54 5.56 56.94 23.26
N LEU A 55 6.26 57.88 22.63
CA LEU A 55 6.65 57.82 21.21
C LEU A 55 7.55 56.60 20.91
N LEU A 56 8.52 56.30 21.79
CA LEU A 56 9.36 55.10 21.66
C LEU A 56 8.54 53.82 21.82
N THR A 57 7.50 53.83 22.66
CA THR A 57 6.60 52.69 22.86
C THR A 57 5.68 52.50 21.66
N MET A 58 5.07 53.56 21.14
CA MET A 58 4.29 53.56 19.89
C MET A 58 5.11 53.07 18.69
N ARG A 59 6.39 53.46 18.58
CA ARG A 59 7.26 52.96 17.53
C ARG A 59 7.43 51.43 17.61
N ARG A 60 7.69 50.89 18.81
CA ARG A 60 7.84 49.44 19.01
C ARG A 60 6.54 48.68 18.73
N THR A 61 5.37 49.23 19.08
CA THR A 61 4.08 48.58 18.78
C THR A 61 3.78 48.58 17.28
N LEU A 62 4.07 49.67 16.56
CA LEU A 62 3.95 49.75 15.10
C LEU A 62 4.89 48.77 14.39
N GLU A 63 6.17 48.69 14.78
CA GLU A 63 7.10 47.67 14.26
C GLU A 63 6.59 46.25 14.52
N GLY A 64 5.99 46.00 15.70
CA GLY A 64 5.36 44.72 16.04
C GLY A 64 4.11 44.40 15.23
N ILE A 65 3.28 45.41 14.89
CA ILE A 65 2.12 45.26 14.00
C ILE A 65 2.60 44.94 12.57
N SER A 66 3.59 45.68 12.06
CA SER A 66 4.14 45.49 10.72
C SER A 66 4.66 44.08 10.49
N ARG A 67 5.44 43.51 11.43
CA ARG A 67 5.92 42.12 11.33
C ARG A 67 4.79 41.09 11.37
N ARG A 68 3.71 41.35 12.12
CA ARG A 68 2.54 40.46 12.14
C ARG A 68 1.74 40.55 10.84
N GLN A 69 1.68 41.72 10.20
CA GLN A 69 1.07 41.87 8.89
C GLN A 69 1.86 41.11 7.81
N GLU A 70 3.19 41.24 7.80
CA GLU A 70 4.07 40.51 6.87
C GLU A 70 3.90 38.99 7.01
N ALA A 71 3.93 38.47 8.24
CA ALA A 71 3.67 37.05 8.50
C ALA A 71 2.25 36.62 8.09
N ASN A 72 1.23 37.48 8.26
CA ASN A 72 -0.13 37.20 7.80
C ASN A 72 -0.18 37.14 6.27
N ASP A 73 0.43 38.09 5.56
CA ASP A 73 0.49 38.13 4.10
C ASP A 73 1.19 36.88 3.52
N GLU A 74 2.22 36.36 4.20
CA GLU A 74 2.82 35.05 3.88
C GLU A 74 1.84 33.89 4.06
N THR A 75 1.07 33.85 5.16
CA THR A 75 0.06 32.80 5.36
C THR A 75 -1.08 32.89 4.34
N VAL A 76 -1.48 34.09 3.93
CA VAL A 76 -2.47 34.31 2.87
C VAL A 76 -1.95 33.77 1.55
N LYS A 77 -0.74 34.15 1.12
CA LYS A 77 -0.10 33.62 -0.10
C LYS A 77 0.04 32.09 -0.08
N ALA A 78 0.41 31.52 1.07
CA ALA A 78 0.53 30.07 1.23
C ALA A 78 -0.83 29.35 1.16
N SER A 79 -1.90 29.97 1.65
CA SER A 79 -3.26 29.42 1.55
C SER A 79 -3.84 29.56 0.13
N GLU A 80 -3.59 30.67 -0.56
CA GLU A 80 -3.95 30.87 -1.96
C GLU A 80 -3.25 29.85 -2.87
N MET A 81 -1.93 29.66 -2.71
CA MET A 81 -1.16 28.66 -3.45
C MET A 81 -1.72 27.24 -3.26
N ARG A 82 -2.13 26.88 -2.04
CA ARG A 82 -2.78 25.60 -1.73
C ARG A 82 -4.14 25.47 -2.42
N MET A 83 -4.93 26.55 -2.48
CA MET A 83 -6.21 26.54 -3.20
C MET A 83 -6.02 26.35 -4.70
N GLN A 84 -5.01 26.99 -5.30
CA GLN A 84 -4.65 26.81 -6.70
C GLN A 84 -4.17 25.36 -6.99
N GLU A 85 -3.40 24.75 -6.09
CA GLU A 85 -2.98 23.34 -6.19
C GLU A 85 -4.17 22.36 -6.13
N LEU A 86 -5.21 22.69 -5.36
CA LEU A 86 -6.43 21.88 -5.24
C LEU A 86 -7.44 22.10 -6.39
N GLN A 87 -7.40 23.24 -7.06
CA GLN A 87 -8.31 23.58 -8.16
C GLN A 87 -8.43 22.52 -9.29
N PRO A 88 -7.37 21.81 -9.74
CA PRO A 88 -7.51 20.76 -10.75
C PRO A 88 -8.04 19.42 -10.22
N MET A 89 -8.21 19.23 -8.90
CA MET A 89 -8.64 17.93 -8.34
C MET A 89 -10.01 17.43 -8.83
N PRO A 90 -11.08 18.26 -8.93
CA PRO A 90 -12.38 17.81 -9.42
C PRO A 90 -12.30 17.25 -10.84
N LYS A 91 -11.68 17.98 -11.77
CA LYS A 91 -11.52 17.53 -13.15
C LYS A 91 -10.72 16.21 -13.24
N ARG A 92 -9.64 16.09 -12.46
CA ARG A 92 -8.86 14.83 -12.39
C ARG A 92 -9.68 13.66 -11.85
N LEU A 93 -10.64 13.91 -10.97
CA LEU A 93 -11.56 12.89 -10.46
C LEU A 93 -12.57 12.48 -11.52
N ASP A 94 -13.10 13.43 -12.29
CA ASP A 94 -14.01 13.18 -13.41
C ASP A 94 -13.31 12.41 -14.56
N ASP A 95 -12.07 12.78 -14.89
CA ASP A 95 -11.21 12.09 -15.86
C ASP A 95 -10.98 10.61 -15.43
N ILE A 96 -10.70 10.37 -14.14
CA ILE A 96 -10.55 9.01 -13.58
C ILE A 96 -11.88 8.25 -13.56
N GLY A 97 -12.99 8.93 -13.23
CA GLY A 97 -14.32 8.33 -13.18
C GLY A 97 -14.81 7.89 -14.56
N SER A 98 -14.60 8.72 -15.58
CA SER A 98 -14.93 8.40 -16.97
C SER A 98 -14.06 7.28 -17.54
N GLU A 99 -12.75 7.28 -17.28
CA GLU A 99 -11.87 6.16 -17.66
C GLU A 99 -12.27 4.85 -16.98
N LEU A 100 -12.58 4.86 -15.68
CA LEU A 100 -13.05 3.67 -14.96
C LEU A 100 -14.37 3.14 -15.54
N ASN A 101 -15.30 4.04 -15.88
CA ASN A 101 -16.56 3.67 -16.52
C ASN A 101 -16.33 3.04 -17.90
N ASN A 102 -15.46 3.63 -18.73
CA ASN A 102 -15.10 3.10 -20.04
C ASN A 102 -14.48 1.69 -19.95
N GLN A 103 -13.57 1.48 -19.00
CA GLN A 103 -12.97 0.16 -18.75
C GLN A 103 -14.00 -0.86 -18.27
N TYR A 104 -14.98 -0.44 -17.45
CA TYR A 104 -16.07 -1.31 -17.01
C TYR A 104 -16.98 -1.71 -18.18
N SER A 105 -17.43 -0.75 -19.00
CA SER A 105 -18.24 -1.04 -20.20
C SER A 105 -17.51 -1.95 -21.19
N LEU A 106 -16.21 -1.73 -21.42
CA LEU A 106 -15.39 -2.60 -22.28
C LEU A 106 -15.25 -4.02 -21.73
N ALA A 107 -15.15 -4.18 -20.42
CA ALA A 107 -15.12 -5.49 -19.76
C ALA A 107 -16.47 -6.21 -19.86
N GLU A 108 -17.58 -5.48 -19.67
CA GLU A 108 -18.95 -6.01 -19.84
C GLU A 108 -19.20 -6.48 -21.27
N ASP A 109 -18.82 -5.67 -22.28
CA ASP A 109 -18.90 -6.05 -23.70
C ASP A 109 -18.01 -7.24 -24.07
N ARG A 110 -16.90 -7.43 -23.37
CA ARG A 110 -16.04 -8.61 -23.54
C ARG A 110 -16.71 -9.85 -22.94
N ILE A 111 -17.28 -9.75 -21.74
CA ILE A 111 -18.02 -10.84 -21.09
C ILE A 111 -19.22 -11.25 -21.94
N ARG A 112 -20.04 -10.29 -22.40
CA ARG A 112 -21.21 -10.56 -23.28
C ARG A 112 -20.83 -11.33 -24.54
N ARG A 113 -19.71 -10.98 -25.19
CA ARG A 113 -19.18 -11.71 -26.36
C ARG A 113 -18.72 -13.12 -26.00
N GLN A 114 -17.95 -13.27 -24.92
CA GLN A 114 -17.48 -14.58 -24.47
C GLN A 114 -18.64 -15.51 -24.07
N GLU A 115 -19.70 -14.98 -23.46
CA GLU A 115 -20.93 -15.75 -23.18
C GLU A 115 -21.65 -16.19 -24.45
N ALA A 116 -21.74 -15.31 -25.47
CA ALA A 116 -22.34 -15.67 -26.75
C ALA A 116 -21.53 -16.75 -27.48
N ASP A 117 -20.20 -16.62 -27.50
CA ASP A 117 -19.29 -17.63 -28.07
C ASP A 117 -19.42 -18.99 -27.35
N LEU A 118 -19.52 -18.98 -26.02
CA LEU A 118 -19.73 -20.20 -25.22
C LEU A 118 -21.09 -20.86 -25.50
N ARG A 119 -22.17 -20.09 -25.68
CA ARG A 119 -23.49 -20.64 -26.09
C ARG A 119 -23.38 -21.30 -27.46
N ILE A 120 -22.77 -20.64 -28.44
CA ILE A 120 -22.55 -21.20 -29.80
C ILE A 120 -21.71 -22.48 -29.76
N LEU A 121 -20.69 -22.55 -28.88
CA LEU A 121 -19.88 -23.76 -28.69
C LEU A 121 -20.67 -24.89 -28.03
N ALA A 122 -21.50 -24.60 -27.03
CA ALA A 122 -22.39 -25.59 -26.40
C ALA A 122 -23.39 -26.15 -27.41
N ASP A 123 -24.04 -25.31 -28.21
CA ASP A 123 -24.98 -25.74 -29.26
C ASP A 123 -24.31 -26.62 -30.32
N LYS A 124 -23.03 -26.35 -30.65
CA LYS A 124 -22.23 -27.19 -31.56
C LYS A 124 -21.88 -28.54 -30.95
N LEU A 125 -21.56 -28.57 -29.65
CA LEU A 125 -21.26 -29.81 -28.95
C LEU A 125 -22.49 -30.72 -28.87
N ILE A 126 -23.66 -30.16 -28.51
CA ILE A 126 -24.94 -30.91 -28.45
C ILE A 126 -25.25 -31.56 -29.82
N ARG A 127 -25.21 -30.78 -30.91
CA ARG A 127 -25.39 -31.32 -32.27
C ARG A 127 -24.36 -32.38 -32.64
N SER A 128 -23.10 -32.21 -32.25
CA SER A 128 -22.06 -33.21 -32.50
C SER A 128 -22.28 -34.52 -31.73
N ASP A 129 -22.84 -34.45 -30.52
CA ASP A 129 -23.20 -35.65 -29.74
C ASP A 129 -24.45 -36.34 -30.30
N GLU A 130 -25.44 -35.60 -30.79
CA GLU A 130 -26.58 -36.14 -31.53
C GLU A 130 -26.13 -36.90 -32.79
N GLU A 131 -25.27 -36.28 -33.61
CA GLU A 131 -24.66 -36.90 -34.80
C GLU A 131 -23.86 -38.18 -34.44
N ARG A 132 -23.14 -38.17 -33.32
CA ARG A 132 -22.36 -39.32 -32.82
C ARG A 132 -23.26 -40.47 -32.37
N LEU A 133 -24.38 -40.17 -31.69
CA LEU A 133 -25.37 -41.17 -31.27
C LEU A 133 -26.07 -41.80 -32.48
N ASP A 134 -26.43 -41.01 -33.48
CA ASP A 134 -27.00 -41.50 -34.74
C ASP A 134 -26.00 -42.34 -35.55
N LEU A 135 -24.71 -41.98 -35.54
CA LEU A 135 -23.66 -42.80 -36.16
C LEU A 135 -23.46 -44.13 -35.43
N ALA A 136 -23.46 -44.13 -34.09
CA ALA A 136 -23.38 -45.36 -33.30
C ALA A 136 -24.55 -46.31 -33.61
N ARG A 137 -25.78 -45.80 -33.69
CA ARG A 137 -26.98 -46.55 -34.09
C ARG A 137 -26.84 -47.16 -35.50
N LYS A 138 -26.25 -46.42 -36.45
CA LYS A 138 -25.97 -46.93 -37.82
C LYS A 138 -24.91 -48.03 -37.82
N VAL A 139 -23.85 -47.90 -37.01
CA VAL A 139 -22.80 -48.93 -36.87
C VAL A 139 -23.38 -50.22 -36.28
N GLU A 140 -24.24 -50.13 -35.26
CA GLU A 140 -24.95 -51.27 -34.68
C GLU A 140 -25.86 -51.97 -35.71
N GLN A 141 -26.63 -51.19 -36.49
CA GLN A 141 -27.45 -51.72 -37.59
C GLN A 141 -26.64 -52.37 -38.72
N LEU A 142 -25.41 -51.90 -38.98
CA LEU A 142 -24.51 -52.54 -39.95
C LEU A 142 -23.88 -53.81 -39.36
N SER A 143 -23.44 -53.78 -38.10
CA SER A 143 -22.88 -54.94 -37.39
C SER A 143 -23.87 -56.10 -37.31
N THR A 144 -25.12 -55.81 -36.97
CA THR A 144 -26.21 -56.80 -36.96
C THR A 144 -26.50 -57.37 -38.35
N LYS A 145 -26.53 -56.53 -39.40
CA LYS A 145 -26.67 -57.00 -40.79
C LYS A 145 -25.51 -57.90 -41.23
N ILE A 146 -24.27 -57.53 -40.91
CA ILE A 146 -23.07 -58.33 -41.23
C ILE A 146 -23.13 -59.68 -40.50
N SER A 147 -23.49 -59.68 -39.21
CA SER A 147 -23.63 -60.91 -38.42
C SER A 147 -24.71 -61.84 -38.98
N LEU A 148 -25.85 -61.30 -39.44
CA LEU A 148 -26.91 -62.07 -40.08
C LEU A 148 -26.46 -62.64 -41.44
N GLN A 149 -25.74 -61.85 -42.24
CA GLN A 149 -25.16 -62.32 -43.51
C GLN A 149 -24.12 -63.43 -43.30
N ALA A 150 -23.29 -63.34 -42.26
CA ALA A 150 -22.35 -64.41 -41.90
C ALA A 150 -23.09 -65.72 -41.54
N THR A 151 -24.14 -65.65 -40.71
CA THR A 151 -24.96 -66.84 -40.40
C THR A 151 -25.73 -67.39 -41.60
N GLN A 152 -25.99 -66.57 -42.63
CA GLN A 152 -26.63 -67.01 -43.86
C GLN A 152 -25.62 -67.67 -44.82
N ALA A 153 -24.38 -67.18 -44.88
CA ALA A 153 -23.29 -67.78 -45.66
C ALA A 153 -22.96 -69.21 -45.17
N ASP A 154 -22.88 -69.42 -43.85
CA ASP A 154 -22.67 -70.75 -43.23
C ASP A 154 -23.83 -71.76 -43.48
N SER A 155 -24.96 -71.31 -44.05
CA SER A 155 -26.09 -72.18 -44.42
C SER A 155 -26.08 -72.66 -45.87
N GLN A 156 -25.14 -72.16 -46.70
CA GLN A 156 -24.89 -72.65 -48.06
C GLN A 156 -23.53 -73.36 -48.18
N ASP A 157 -23.29 -74.37 -47.34
CA ASP A 157 -22.32 -75.41 -47.71
C ASP A 157 -22.74 -76.81 -47.24
N LEU A 158 -23.14 -77.65 -48.20
CA LEU A 158 -23.50 -79.05 -47.96
C LEU A 158 -22.27 -79.95 -48.17
N SER A 159 -21.46 -80.16 -47.13
CA SER A 159 -20.87 -81.48 -46.89
C SER A 159 -20.27 -81.62 -45.48
N PRO A 160 -20.50 -82.74 -44.77
CA PRO A 160 -19.93 -82.96 -43.44
C PRO A 160 -18.58 -83.69 -43.52
N THR A 161 -17.56 -83.20 -42.81
CA THR A 161 -16.44 -84.06 -42.38
C THR A 161 -16.04 -83.73 -40.95
N ARG A 162 -15.90 -84.78 -40.14
CA ARG A 162 -15.71 -84.73 -38.69
C ARG A 162 -14.31 -84.27 -38.28
N VAL A 163 -14.29 -83.29 -37.38
CA VAL A 163 -13.62 -83.33 -36.06
C VAL A 163 -12.16 -83.85 -36.01
N ALA A 164 -11.25 -82.94 -35.63
CA ALA A 164 -10.21 -83.25 -34.65
C ALA A 164 -10.10 -82.10 -33.64
N THR A 165 -10.27 -82.40 -32.36
CA THR A 165 -10.25 -81.43 -31.25
C THR A 165 -8.84 -81.20 -30.71
N LYS A 166 -8.56 -79.98 -30.20
CA LYS A 166 -7.82 -79.81 -28.94
C LYS A 166 -8.11 -78.47 -28.25
N ARG A 167 -8.47 -78.56 -26.97
CA ARG A 167 -8.78 -77.46 -26.04
C ARG A 167 -7.53 -76.71 -25.57
N LYS A 168 -7.70 -75.42 -25.30
CA LYS A 168 -7.46 -74.70 -24.03
C LYS A 168 -8.22 -73.37 -24.13
N GLU A 169 -9.27 -73.04 -23.37
CA GLU A 169 -9.29 -72.69 -21.92
C GLU A 169 -8.16 -71.72 -21.57
N GLU A 170 -8.36 -70.50 -21.06
CA GLU A 170 -9.49 -69.81 -20.41
C GLU A 170 -9.42 -68.27 -20.73
N PHE A 171 -10.35 -67.36 -20.38
CA PHE A 171 -11.53 -67.34 -19.49
C PHE A 171 -12.57 -66.30 -20.00
N VAL A 172 -13.81 -66.34 -19.49
CA VAL A 172 -14.79 -65.21 -19.45
C VAL A 172 -15.36 -65.20 -18.02
N PRO A 173 -15.79 -64.05 -17.47
CA PRO A 173 -17.24 -63.96 -17.20
C PRO A 173 -17.85 -62.60 -17.56
N LEU A 174 -19.13 -62.69 -17.93
CA LEU A 174 -20.00 -61.55 -18.26
C LEU A 174 -20.81 -61.14 -17.02
N ALA A 175 -21.27 -59.87 -17.02
CA ALA A 175 -22.49 -59.36 -16.39
C ALA A 175 -22.70 -59.48 -14.86
N SER A 176 -23.00 -58.34 -14.23
CA SER A 176 -24.35 -58.09 -13.66
C SER A 176 -24.52 -56.62 -13.24
N GLU A 177 -25.71 -56.08 -13.47
CA GLU A 177 -26.16 -54.79 -12.94
C GLU A 177 -26.46 -54.89 -11.43
N SER A 178 -26.21 -53.82 -10.66
CA SER A 178 -27.23 -53.32 -9.73
C SER A 178 -26.94 -51.90 -9.26
N ASP A 179 -28.02 -51.14 -9.12
CA ASP A 179 -28.07 -49.73 -8.73
C ASP A 179 -28.10 -49.56 -7.19
N LYS A 180 -27.90 -48.31 -6.72
CA LYS A 180 -28.13 -47.72 -5.37
C LYS A 180 -26.90 -47.35 -4.53
N HIS A 181 -26.63 -46.04 -4.51
CA HIS A 181 -26.21 -45.32 -3.29
C HIS A 181 -27.34 -45.34 -2.22
N PRO A 182 -27.03 -45.20 -0.91
CA PRO A 182 -27.06 -43.85 -0.31
C PRO A 182 -25.99 -43.59 0.79
N MET A 183 -25.97 -42.34 1.27
CA MET A 183 -25.03 -41.80 2.28
C MET A 183 -25.23 -42.35 3.71
N PRO A 184 -24.20 -42.26 4.58
CA PRO A 184 -24.40 -42.27 6.03
C PRO A 184 -24.88 -40.88 6.54
N HIS A 185 -26.03 -40.86 7.22
CA HIS A 185 -26.52 -39.68 7.95
C HIS A 185 -25.86 -39.55 9.34
N ALA A 186 -25.85 -38.33 9.87
CA ALA A 186 -25.41 -38.03 11.22
C ALA A 186 -26.38 -38.56 12.29
N VAL A 187 -25.85 -38.87 13.48
CA VAL A 187 -26.63 -39.12 14.70
C VAL A 187 -26.03 -38.29 15.84
N VAL A 188 -26.90 -37.59 16.58
CA VAL A 188 -26.60 -36.83 17.80
C VAL A 188 -27.22 -37.57 18.98
N SER A 189 -26.52 -37.63 20.12
CA SER A 189 -27.20 -37.67 21.43
C SER A 189 -26.25 -37.28 22.57
N ASP A 190 -26.70 -36.37 23.44
CA ASP A 190 -26.01 -35.98 24.67
C ASP A 190 -26.30 -36.94 25.84
N GLY A 191 -25.39 -37.03 26.81
CA GLY A 191 -25.62 -37.75 28.07
C GLY A 191 -24.43 -37.66 29.04
N PRO A 192 -24.59 -37.20 30.30
CA PRO A 192 -23.48 -36.78 31.15
C PRO A 192 -22.93 -37.89 32.05
N SER A 193 -21.67 -37.76 32.48
CA SER A 193 -21.16 -38.50 33.64
C SER A 193 -20.15 -37.70 34.45
N THR A 194 -20.31 -37.77 35.77
CA THR A 194 -19.64 -36.94 36.78
C THR A 194 -18.46 -37.71 37.40
N ALA A 195 -17.26 -37.13 37.41
CA ALA A 195 -16.16 -37.61 38.25
C ALA A 195 -15.26 -36.43 38.69
N VAL A 196 -14.77 -36.51 39.93
CA VAL A 196 -14.18 -35.39 40.68
C VAL A 196 -12.66 -35.31 40.49
N ASN A 197 -12.12 -34.08 40.52
CA ASN A 197 -10.69 -33.77 40.40
C ASN A 197 -9.81 -34.48 41.45
N PRO A 198 -8.50 -34.60 41.18
CA PRO A 198 -7.59 -33.70 41.91
C PRO A 198 -6.55 -32.97 41.05
N LEU A 199 -6.24 -31.74 41.45
CA LEU A 199 -5.06 -30.92 41.11
C LEU A 199 -4.41 -30.50 42.45
N PRO A 200 -3.16 -29.97 42.53
CA PRO A 200 -2.29 -29.55 41.42
C PRO A 200 -0.80 -29.93 41.53
N THR A 201 -0.18 -30.32 40.41
CA THR A 201 1.29 -30.18 40.26
C THR A 201 1.60 -29.01 39.34
N ARG A 202 2.36 -28.04 39.86
CA ARG A 202 2.54 -26.69 39.28
C ARG A 202 3.57 -26.67 38.14
N ALA A 203 3.27 -27.35 37.03
CA ALA A 203 4.03 -27.17 35.79
C ALA A 203 3.68 -25.83 35.15
N HIS A 204 4.68 -24.97 34.93
CA HIS A 204 4.50 -23.72 34.19
C HIS A 204 4.07 -24.06 32.75
N LYS A 205 2.80 -23.81 32.41
CA LYS A 205 2.32 -23.91 31.03
C LYS A 205 3.12 -22.92 30.18
N LYS A 206 4.05 -23.43 29.37
CA LYS A 206 4.56 -22.68 28.20
C LYS A 206 3.31 -22.24 27.43
N LEU A 207 3.19 -20.93 27.18
CA LEU A 207 2.17 -20.44 26.26
C LEU A 207 2.39 -21.16 24.93
N LYS A 208 1.44 -22.00 24.53
CA LYS A 208 1.39 -22.52 23.17
C LYS A 208 1.18 -21.29 22.30
N VAL A 209 2.25 -20.79 21.69
CA VAL A 209 2.16 -19.80 20.63
C VAL A 209 1.51 -20.53 19.48
N GLU A 210 0.18 -20.42 19.41
CA GLU A 210 -0.58 -20.92 18.29
C GLU A 210 -0.05 -20.20 17.06
N SER A 211 0.62 -20.97 16.19
CA SER A 211 1.24 -20.46 14.97
C SER A 211 0.12 -19.91 14.09
N LEU A 212 -0.13 -18.61 14.19
CA LEU A 212 -1.30 -17.96 13.59
C LEU A 212 -1.17 -18.02 12.07
N LYS A 213 -1.73 -19.07 11.47
CA LYS A 213 -1.59 -19.36 10.04
C LYS A 213 -2.11 -18.16 9.26
N VAL A 214 -1.24 -17.54 8.48
CA VAL A 214 -1.58 -16.35 7.70
C VAL A 214 -2.70 -16.72 6.73
N SER A 215 -3.84 -16.01 6.83
CA SER A 215 -5.01 -16.32 6.01
C SER A 215 -4.67 -16.21 4.52
N LYS A 216 -5.18 -17.16 3.71
CA LYS A 216 -5.04 -17.18 2.24
C LYS A 216 -5.41 -15.83 1.58
N ARG A 217 -6.34 -15.07 2.19
CA ARG A 217 -6.75 -13.73 1.72
C ARG A 217 -5.69 -12.63 1.96
N LYS A 218 -4.91 -12.73 3.04
CA LYS A 218 -3.82 -11.80 3.34
C LYS A 218 -2.58 -12.10 2.50
N ILE A 219 -2.30 -13.39 2.28
CA ILE A 219 -1.27 -13.89 1.35
C ILE A 219 -1.49 -13.33 -0.07
N SER A 220 -2.72 -13.37 -0.59
CA SER A 220 -3.00 -12.85 -1.94
C SER A 220 -2.92 -11.32 -2.01
N GLY A 221 -3.28 -10.61 -0.94
CA GLY A 221 -3.04 -9.17 -0.79
C GLY A 221 -1.55 -8.82 -0.86
N PHE A 222 -0.71 -9.50 -0.07
CA PHE A 222 0.74 -9.33 -0.09
C PHE A 222 1.35 -9.63 -1.47
N ARG A 223 0.92 -10.68 -2.17
CA ARG A 223 1.40 -10.98 -3.54
C ARG A 223 1.12 -9.82 -4.50
N LYS A 224 -0.08 -9.23 -4.44
CA LYS A 224 -0.46 -8.05 -5.25
C LYS A 224 0.41 -6.85 -4.89
N TYR A 225 0.64 -6.60 -3.60
CA TYR A 225 1.50 -5.53 -3.12
C TYR A 225 2.95 -5.67 -3.61
N VAL A 226 3.54 -6.87 -3.48
CA VAL A 226 4.89 -7.19 -4.00
C VAL A 226 4.99 -6.94 -5.51
N GLN A 227 3.99 -7.36 -6.31
CA GLN A 227 3.99 -7.09 -7.75
C GLN A 227 3.84 -5.61 -8.08
N ALA A 228 2.98 -4.87 -7.36
CA ALA A 228 2.84 -3.43 -7.51
C ALA A 228 4.17 -2.70 -7.20
N SER A 229 4.87 -3.09 -6.13
CA SER A 229 6.18 -2.53 -5.77
C SER A 229 7.27 -2.88 -6.78
N LYS A 230 7.33 -4.12 -7.28
CA LYS A 230 8.23 -4.52 -8.38
C LYS A 230 7.96 -3.74 -9.67
N SER A 231 6.68 -3.47 -9.98
CA SER A 231 6.27 -2.63 -11.13
C SER A 231 6.68 -1.16 -10.94
N SER A 232 6.45 -0.60 -9.74
CA SER A 232 6.86 0.77 -9.39
C SER A 232 8.37 0.95 -9.49
N TYR A 233 9.16 0.02 -8.96
CA TYR A 233 10.62 0.01 -9.08
C TYR A 233 11.09 -0.01 -10.53
N ARG A 234 10.50 -0.86 -11.38
CA ARG A 234 10.85 -0.93 -12.82
C ARG A 234 10.50 0.35 -13.59
N LYS A 235 9.40 1.04 -13.23
CA LYS A 235 8.99 2.29 -13.86
C LYS A 235 9.82 3.50 -13.42
N ALA A 236 10.24 3.52 -12.17
CA ALA A 236 10.98 4.63 -11.58
C ALA A 236 12.02 4.11 -10.55
N PRO A 237 13.15 3.55 -11.02
CA PRO A 237 14.17 3.02 -10.12
C PRO A 237 14.80 4.14 -9.28
N PRO A 238 15.05 3.93 -7.97
CA PRO A 238 15.75 4.90 -7.12
C PRO A 238 17.14 5.25 -7.67
N LYS A 239 17.44 6.54 -7.78
CA LYS A 239 18.66 7.04 -8.46
C LYS A 239 19.92 7.01 -7.59
N ASN A 240 19.78 6.86 -6.27
CA ASN A 240 20.89 6.85 -5.31
C ASN A 240 20.55 5.92 -4.13
N SER A 241 21.55 5.63 -3.28
CA SER A 241 21.40 4.71 -2.15
C SER A 241 20.45 5.22 -1.05
N SER A 242 20.31 6.54 -0.88
CA SER A 242 19.35 7.14 0.07
C SER A 242 17.91 6.90 -0.39
N ASP A 243 17.63 7.11 -1.67
CA ASP A 243 16.31 6.85 -2.27
C ASP A 243 16.00 5.34 -2.29
N MET A 244 17.00 4.49 -2.51
CA MET A 244 16.86 3.03 -2.39
C MET A 244 16.48 2.62 -0.96
N LYS A 245 17.20 3.12 0.06
CA LYS A 245 16.84 2.91 1.48
C LYS A 245 15.44 3.41 1.79
N ARG A 246 15.07 4.61 1.30
CA ARG A 246 13.72 5.17 1.47
C ARG A 246 12.65 4.32 0.79
N PHE A 247 12.92 3.78 -0.40
CA PHE A 247 12.02 2.88 -1.12
C PHE A 247 11.79 1.58 -0.33
N ILE A 248 12.87 0.93 0.13
CA ILE A 248 12.79 -0.31 0.91
C ILE A 248 12.07 -0.09 2.25
N ASN A 249 12.38 0.99 2.97
CA ASN A 249 11.70 1.32 4.22
C ASN A 249 10.19 1.55 4.00
N ARG A 250 9.81 2.31 2.96
CA ARG A 250 8.40 2.52 2.60
C ARG A 250 7.69 1.23 2.20
N PHE A 251 8.39 0.32 1.52
CA PHE A 251 7.85 -1.00 1.17
C PHE A 251 7.53 -1.81 2.43
N ILE A 252 8.46 -1.91 3.38
CA ILE A 252 8.28 -2.67 4.63
C ILE A 252 7.19 -2.04 5.51
N GLU A 253 7.16 -0.71 5.60
CA GLU A 253 6.16 0.05 6.35
C GLU A 253 4.75 -0.01 5.71
N GLY A 254 4.66 -0.30 4.41
CA GLY A 254 3.40 -0.48 3.68
C GLY A 254 2.82 -1.90 3.67
N ILE A 255 3.46 -2.87 4.35
CA ILE A 255 2.90 -4.23 4.49
C ILE A 255 1.80 -4.21 5.55
N GLU A 256 0.55 -4.41 5.12
CA GLU A 256 -0.64 -4.42 5.99
C GLU A 256 -0.63 -5.52 7.05
N ASP A 257 -0.10 -6.72 6.73
CA ASP A 257 -0.04 -7.85 7.66
C ASP A 257 1.26 -7.81 8.48
N LYS A 258 1.11 -7.53 9.78
CA LYS A 258 2.21 -7.54 10.76
C LYS A 258 3.00 -8.85 10.77
N MET A 259 2.35 -10.01 10.64
CA MET A 259 3.04 -11.31 10.65
C MET A 259 3.95 -11.47 9.41
N ILE A 260 3.50 -11.02 8.25
CA ILE A 260 4.29 -11.05 7.02
C ILE A 260 5.44 -10.04 7.12
N SER A 261 5.17 -8.83 7.62
CA SER A 261 6.18 -7.78 7.83
C SER A 261 7.27 -8.23 8.81
N GLU A 262 6.90 -8.82 9.96
CA GLU A 262 7.84 -9.34 10.96
C GLU A 262 8.69 -10.49 10.39
N ARG A 263 8.10 -11.47 9.69
CA ARG A 263 8.86 -12.55 9.04
C ARG A 263 9.84 -12.02 8.00
N LEU A 264 9.41 -11.08 7.15
CA LEU A 264 10.29 -10.46 6.15
C LEU A 264 11.44 -9.71 6.83
N GLN A 265 11.15 -8.92 7.87
CA GLN A 265 12.16 -8.15 8.58
C GLN A 265 13.19 -9.05 9.30
N LYS A 266 12.74 -10.16 9.91
CA LYS A 266 13.66 -11.18 10.48
C LYS A 266 14.55 -11.82 9.41
N ARG A 267 14.02 -12.13 8.22
CA ARG A 267 14.80 -12.72 7.11
C ARG A 267 15.78 -11.74 6.48
N LEU A 268 15.37 -10.48 6.34
CA LEU A 268 16.26 -9.38 5.95
C LEU A 268 17.42 -9.25 6.94
N LEU A 269 17.13 -9.29 8.26
CA LEU A 269 18.15 -9.29 9.30
C LEU A 269 19.07 -10.52 9.20
N LYS A 270 18.54 -11.76 9.09
CA LYS A 270 19.33 -13.00 8.98
C LYS A 270 20.26 -12.98 7.75
N ARG A 271 19.79 -12.49 6.60
CA ARG A 271 20.54 -12.52 5.32
C ARG A 271 21.49 -11.34 5.09
N PHE A 272 21.19 -10.16 5.63
CA PHE A 272 21.92 -8.92 5.33
C PHE A 272 22.52 -8.25 6.58
N GLN A 273 23.04 -9.07 7.51
CA GLN A 273 23.59 -8.64 8.81
C GLN A 273 24.67 -7.54 8.71
N SER A 274 25.42 -7.49 7.60
CA SER A 274 26.46 -6.48 7.35
C SER A 274 25.92 -5.09 6.96
N VAL A 275 24.65 -5.00 6.53
CA VAL A 275 24.05 -3.75 6.04
C VAL A 275 22.70 -3.42 6.69
N ILE A 276 22.12 -4.35 7.45
CA ILE A 276 20.88 -4.18 8.21
C ILE A 276 21.13 -4.54 9.68
N ARG A 277 20.76 -3.63 10.59
CA ARG A 277 20.74 -3.89 12.05
C ARG A 277 19.32 -3.89 12.62
N GLU A 278 19.14 -4.58 13.75
CA GLU A 278 17.92 -4.45 14.53
C GLU A 278 17.87 -3.07 15.22
N SER A 279 16.69 -2.45 15.23
CA SER A 279 16.43 -1.15 15.83
C SER A 279 14.94 -1.00 16.10
N LYS A 280 14.55 -0.96 17.38
CA LYS A 280 13.16 -0.74 17.80
C LYS A 280 12.68 0.64 17.35
N SER A 281 11.80 0.73 16.35
CA SER A 281 11.22 2.01 15.96
C SER A 281 10.26 2.54 17.02
N LYS A 282 10.37 3.84 17.32
CA LYS A 282 9.37 4.57 18.13
C LYS A 282 8.11 4.93 17.34
N ARG A 283 8.13 4.78 16.01
CA ARG A 283 7.01 5.07 15.08
C ARG A 283 6.95 4.01 13.98
N GLY A 284 5.93 3.16 14.03
CA GLY A 284 5.61 2.20 12.96
C GLY A 284 6.10 0.76 13.17
N PRO A 285 5.69 -0.18 12.29
CA PRO A 285 5.90 -1.63 12.44
C PRO A 285 7.33 -2.11 12.09
N ARG A 286 8.29 -1.19 11.96
CA ARG A 286 9.66 -1.50 11.53
C ARG A 286 10.59 -1.74 12.73
N SER A 287 11.25 -2.90 12.74
CA SER A 287 12.26 -3.32 13.72
C SER A 287 13.68 -3.33 13.16
N ILE A 288 13.90 -2.91 11.90
CA ILE A 288 15.21 -2.90 11.24
C ILE A 288 15.63 -1.54 10.69
N VAL A 289 16.94 -1.28 10.60
CA VAL A 289 17.54 -0.08 9.99
C VAL A 289 18.60 -0.49 8.98
N ILE A 290 18.54 0.09 7.77
CA ILE A 290 19.47 -0.17 6.67
C ILE A 290 20.60 0.87 6.68
N GLU A 291 21.81 0.43 7.00
CA GLU A 291 23.00 1.27 7.14
C GLU A 291 23.88 1.25 5.89
N GLY A 292 24.07 0.08 5.28
CA GLY A 292 24.88 -0.09 4.06
C GLY A 292 24.12 0.18 2.77
N ASN A 293 24.75 -0.11 1.63
CA ASN A 293 24.07 -0.19 0.34
C ASN A 293 23.36 -1.55 0.25
N LEU A 294 22.07 -1.53 -0.07
CA LEU A 294 21.23 -2.70 -0.23
C LEU A 294 20.32 -2.45 -1.43
N HIS A 295 20.40 -3.25 -2.48
CA HIS A 295 19.58 -3.07 -3.67
C HIS A 295 18.26 -3.84 -3.57
N TRP A 296 17.22 -3.28 -4.19
CA TRP A 296 15.90 -3.92 -4.24
C TRP A 296 15.92 -5.29 -4.93
N ASP A 297 16.79 -5.47 -5.92
CA ASP A 297 16.93 -6.74 -6.64
C ASP A 297 17.51 -7.87 -5.77
N GLU A 298 18.29 -7.53 -4.72
CA GLU A 298 18.77 -8.49 -3.71
C GLU A 298 17.66 -8.90 -2.73
N ILE A 299 16.69 -8.00 -2.48
CA ILE A 299 15.52 -8.26 -1.64
C ILE A 299 14.46 -9.06 -2.39
N CYS A 300 14.32 -8.85 -3.70
CA CYS A 300 13.28 -9.45 -4.53
C CYS A 300 13.10 -10.98 -4.42
N PRO A 301 14.15 -11.80 -4.22
CA PRO A 301 14.06 -13.24 -3.94
C PRO A 301 13.47 -13.57 -2.56
N LEU A 302 13.66 -12.74 -1.54
CA LEU A 302 13.08 -12.94 -0.19
C LEU A 302 11.58 -12.63 -0.12
N LEU A 303 10.99 -12.09 -1.18
CA LEU A 303 9.58 -11.71 -1.24
C LEU A 303 8.67 -12.83 -1.76
N ASP A 304 9.20 -14.02 -2.07
CA ASP A 304 8.36 -15.12 -2.51
C ASP A 304 7.59 -15.77 -1.35
N LEU A 305 6.35 -16.17 -1.65
CA LEU A 305 5.39 -16.67 -0.68
C LEU A 305 5.58 -18.16 -0.36
N ALA A 306 6.19 -18.94 -1.26
CA ALA A 306 6.63 -20.30 -0.96
C ALA A 306 7.60 -20.28 0.24
N SER A 307 8.54 -19.34 0.21
CA SER A 307 9.44 -19.11 1.33
C SER A 307 8.69 -18.82 2.63
N PHE A 308 7.57 -18.08 2.62
CA PHE A 308 6.83 -17.74 3.86
C PHE A 308 5.87 -18.85 4.36
N SER A 309 5.71 -19.95 3.62
CA SER A 309 5.02 -21.16 4.10
C SER A 309 5.95 -22.18 4.76
N GLU A 310 7.23 -22.16 4.41
CA GLU A 310 8.29 -23.03 4.94
C GLU A 310 9.03 -22.29 6.06
N ASP A 311 8.53 -22.44 7.30
CA ASP A 311 9.22 -22.19 8.58
C ASP A 311 8.76 -23.28 9.58
N GLU A 312 8.69 -24.53 9.12
CA GLU A 312 8.97 -25.71 9.94
C GLU A 312 10.42 -26.11 9.57
N ASP A 313 11.21 -26.59 10.55
CA ASP A 313 12.62 -27.03 10.39
C ASP A 313 13.69 -25.95 10.12
N GLU A 314 14.03 -25.12 11.12
CA GLU A 314 15.40 -24.55 11.28
C GLU A 314 15.68 -24.01 12.71
N GLU A 315 15.46 -24.85 13.74
CA GLU A 315 16.11 -24.70 15.07
C GLU A 315 17.13 -25.85 15.27
N GLU A 316 18.29 -25.76 14.62
CA GLU A 316 19.49 -26.50 15.07
C GLU A 316 20.79 -25.83 14.57
N ASN A 317 21.57 -25.34 15.54
CA ASN A 317 22.96 -24.80 15.56
C ASN A 317 23.07 -23.34 16.06
#